data_AF-A0A4Q5QWS4-F1
#
_entry.id   AF-A0A4Q5QWS4-F1
#
_cell.length_a   1.000
_cell.length_b   1.000
_cell.length_c   1.000
_cell.angle_alpha   90.00
_cell.angle_beta   90.00
_cell.angle_gamma   90.00
#
_symmetry.space_group_name_H-M   'P 1'
#
loop_
_entity.id
_entity.type
_entity.pdbx_description
1 polymer ?
#
loop_
_entity_poly.entity_id
_entity_poly.type
_entity_poly.pdbx_seq_one_letter_code
_entity_poly.pdbx_strand_id
1 'polypeptide(L)'
;MQPEEPLLPAPDTLGSKHNYPILAQPPDQLLDLRITEPERIAAGVEAVLATLEFNWGEAGVGRGTRALVKLNQFDGYDCTSCAWPDPDEHRSVAEFCESGAKATASDADDRSCGPEVFAQHSLVELSQMTDRDLNNLGRLTHPLVKRPGGTHYEPIEWREVFALIAGTLNGLASPDEAVFYTSGKVPNEPAFLFQLFARQYGTNNLPDCSNMCHESSSSALAETLGLGKASITLNDLY
;
A
#
# COMPACT_ATOMS: atom_id res chain seq x y z
N MET A 1 -23.16 -12.77 -26.45
CA MET A 1 -21.71 -12.96 -26.35
C MET A 1 -21.51 -14.08 -25.36
N GLN A 2 -21.04 -15.26 -25.79
CA GLN A 2 -20.71 -16.31 -24.83
C GLN A 2 -19.53 -15.80 -23.99
N PRO A 3 -19.56 -15.97 -22.65
CA PRO A 3 -18.41 -15.59 -21.85
C PRO A 3 -17.22 -16.43 -22.34
N GLU A 4 -16.18 -15.76 -22.83
CA GLU A 4 -14.93 -16.41 -23.18
C GLU A 4 -14.38 -17.09 -21.93
N GLU A 5 -13.93 -18.32 -22.09
CA GLU A 5 -13.26 -19.05 -21.02
C GLU A 5 -12.01 -18.23 -20.62
N PRO A 6 -11.83 -17.90 -19.33
CA PRO A 6 -10.76 -17.01 -18.94
C PRO A 6 -9.40 -17.60 -19.32
N LEU A 7 -8.53 -16.78 -19.90
CA LEU A 7 -7.18 -17.16 -20.36
C LEU A 7 -6.35 -17.85 -19.27
N LEU A 8 -6.64 -17.55 -18.00
CA LEU A 8 -6.10 -18.22 -16.83
C LEU A 8 -7.23 -18.52 -15.85
N PRO A 9 -7.32 -19.74 -15.30
CA PRO A 9 -8.25 -20.00 -14.20
C PRO A 9 -7.88 -19.07 -13.03
N ALA A 10 -8.89 -18.45 -12.42
CA ALA A 10 -8.67 -17.63 -11.24
C ALA A 10 -7.96 -18.48 -10.17
N PRO A 11 -6.83 -18.02 -9.60
CA PRO A 11 -6.15 -18.77 -8.57
C PRO A 11 -7.09 -18.96 -7.37
N ASP A 12 -7.01 -20.12 -6.71
CA ASP A 12 -7.72 -20.35 -5.45
C ASP A 12 -7.16 -19.46 -4.35
N THR A 13 -7.69 -18.25 -4.23
CA THR A 13 -7.24 -17.26 -3.25
C THR A 13 -7.77 -17.57 -1.85
N LEU A 14 -8.96 -18.18 -1.74
CA LEU A 14 -9.60 -18.46 -0.45
C LEU A 14 -9.04 -19.72 0.22
N GLY A 15 -8.75 -20.77 -0.55
CA GLY A 15 -8.19 -22.02 -0.05
C GLY A 15 -6.66 -22.05 -0.01
N SER A 16 -5.97 -21.08 -0.63
CA SER A 16 -4.49 -21.01 -0.66
C SER A 16 -3.87 -21.17 0.73
N LYS A 17 -4.44 -20.52 1.75
CA LYS A 17 -3.96 -20.61 3.14
C LYS A 17 -4.06 -22.00 3.78
N HIS A 18 -4.84 -22.91 3.19
CA HIS A 18 -4.97 -24.31 3.64
C HIS A 18 -4.16 -25.28 2.78
N ASN A 19 -3.77 -24.86 1.58
CA ASN A 19 -3.16 -25.70 0.57
C ASN A 19 -1.63 -25.54 0.49
N TYR A 20 -1.08 -24.46 1.05
CA TYR A 20 0.36 -24.17 0.98
C TYR A 20 0.93 -23.81 2.36
N PRO A 21 2.20 -24.21 2.64
CA PRO A 21 2.83 -23.93 3.92
C PRO A 21 3.20 -22.45 4.09
N ILE A 22 3.40 -21.72 2.99
CA ILE A 22 3.60 -20.27 2.98
C ILE A 22 2.24 -19.66 2.65
N LEU A 23 1.67 -18.90 3.58
CA LEU A 23 0.35 -18.30 3.40
C LEU A 23 0.44 -17.09 2.47
N ALA A 24 -0.49 -17.01 1.51
CA ALA A 24 -0.68 -15.83 0.67
C ALA A 24 -1.60 -14.78 1.31
N GLN A 25 -2.28 -15.14 2.40
CA GLN A 25 -3.19 -14.30 3.16
C GLN A 25 -2.69 -14.21 4.60
N PRO A 26 -2.96 -13.10 5.31
CA PRO A 26 -2.67 -13.00 6.74
C PRO A 26 -3.34 -14.13 7.53
N PRO A 27 -2.78 -14.52 8.68
CA PRO A 27 -3.37 -15.57 9.52
C PRO A 27 -4.76 -15.17 10.03
N ASP A 28 -5.71 -16.10 10.01
CA ASP A 28 -7.05 -15.93 10.57
C ASP A 28 -7.01 -16.00 12.11
N GLN A 29 -6.38 -15.01 12.75
CA GLN A 29 -6.40 -14.90 14.20
C GLN A 29 -7.50 -13.93 14.61
N LEU A 30 -8.64 -14.48 15.05
CA LEU A 30 -9.67 -13.68 15.71
C LEU A 30 -9.09 -13.14 17.03
N LEU A 31 -9.06 -11.82 17.16
CA LEU A 31 -8.80 -11.18 18.45
C LEU A 31 -10.00 -11.40 19.38
N ASP A 32 -9.87 -11.04 20.67
CA ASP A 32 -10.97 -11.02 21.65
C ASP A 32 -11.97 -9.89 21.33
N LEU A 33 -12.49 -9.87 20.11
CA LEU A 33 -13.44 -8.90 19.60
C LEU A 33 -14.75 -9.06 20.35
N ARG A 34 -15.24 -7.95 20.90
CA ARG A 34 -16.52 -7.87 21.60
C ARG A 34 -17.46 -6.99 20.79
N ILE A 35 -18.68 -7.44 20.61
CA ILE A 35 -19.74 -6.60 20.05
C ILE A 35 -20.25 -5.71 21.18
N THR A 36 -20.07 -4.40 21.02
CA THR A 36 -20.55 -3.37 21.94
C THR A 36 -21.62 -2.52 21.26
N GLU A 37 -22.28 -1.65 22.02
CA GLU A 37 -23.16 -0.64 21.41
C GLU A 37 -22.35 0.32 20.52
N PRO A 38 -22.90 0.80 19.39
CA PRO A 38 -22.21 1.74 18.51
C PRO A 38 -21.91 3.06 19.21
N GLU A 39 -20.71 3.58 19.00
CA GLU A 39 -20.34 4.91 19.48
C GLU A 39 -21.21 5.99 18.84
N ARG A 40 -21.58 7.00 19.64
CA ARG A 40 -22.44 8.11 19.19
C ARG A 40 -21.66 9.32 18.70
N ILE A 41 -20.35 9.30 18.84
CA ILE A 41 -19.44 10.41 18.52
C ILE A 41 -18.29 9.84 17.70
N ALA A 42 -18.07 10.39 16.50
CA ALA A 42 -17.04 9.93 15.58
C ALA A 42 -15.67 10.63 15.76
N ALA A 43 -15.63 11.75 16.47
CA ALA A 43 -14.42 12.54 16.68
C ALA A 43 -14.47 13.28 18.03
N GLY A 44 -13.32 13.54 18.64
CA GLY A 44 -13.24 14.25 19.91
C GLY A 44 -11.90 14.07 20.60
N VAL A 45 -11.84 14.44 21.88
CA VAL A 45 -10.60 14.37 22.68
C VAL A 45 -10.04 12.95 22.71
N GLU A 46 -10.90 11.93 22.81
CA GLU A 46 -10.47 10.53 22.81
C GLU A 46 -9.71 10.16 21.53
N ALA A 47 -10.21 10.56 20.36
CA ALA A 47 -9.56 10.31 19.08
C ALA A 47 -8.21 11.04 18.97
N VAL A 48 -8.13 12.26 19.50
CA VAL A 48 -6.88 13.03 19.56
C VAL A 48 -5.86 12.31 20.46
N LEU A 49 -6.26 11.87 21.65
CA LEU A 49 -5.38 11.14 22.57
C LEU A 49 -4.89 9.82 21.95
N ALA A 50 -5.79 9.03 21.37
CA ALA A 50 -5.43 7.78 20.69
C ALA A 50 -4.48 8.01 19.51
N THR A 51 -4.69 9.09 18.74
CA THR A 51 -3.81 9.49 17.64
C THR A 51 -2.40 9.84 18.15
N LEU A 52 -2.30 10.62 19.23
CA LEU A 52 -1.01 11.01 19.82
C LEU A 52 -0.30 9.81 20.45
N GLU A 53 -1.02 8.95 21.18
CA GLU A 53 -0.47 7.73 21.77
C GLU A 53 0.14 6.84 20.69
N PHE A 54 -0.59 6.58 19.61
CA PHE A 54 -0.09 5.79 18.50
C PHE A 54 1.09 6.46 17.81
N ASN A 55 0.96 7.75 17.47
CA ASN A 55 1.99 8.47 16.73
C ASN A 55 3.31 8.56 17.49
N TRP A 56 3.25 8.88 18.78
CA TRP A 56 4.45 8.95 19.62
C TRP A 56 4.99 7.58 20.01
N GLY A 57 4.13 6.56 20.11
CA GLY A 57 4.54 5.18 20.33
C GLY A 57 5.31 4.58 19.15
N GLU A 58 4.87 4.87 17.93
CA GLU A 58 5.47 4.30 16.71
C GLU A 58 6.61 5.16 16.15
N ALA A 59 6.42 6.47 16.01
CA ALA A 59 7.40 7.37 15.38
C ALA A 59 8.24 8.17 16.39
N GLY A 60 7.96 8.06 17.69
CA GLY A 60 8.55 8.90 18.72
C GLY A 60 8.02 10.35 18.73
N VAL A 61 8.17 11.03 19.87
CA VAL A 61 7.60 12.37 20.07
C VAL A 61 8.14 13.40 19.08
N GLY A 62 9.44 13.37 18.76
CA GLY A 62 10.07 14.35 17.87
C GLY A 62 9.66 14.17 16.40
N ARG A 63 9.98 13.00 15.82
CA ARG A 63 9.70 12.73 14.40
C ARG A 63 8.21 12.65 14.13
N GLY A 64 7.45 11.94 14.98
CA GLY A 64 6.01 11.81 14.84
C GLY A 64 5.29 13.16 14.84
N THR A 65 5.58 14.02 15.82
CA THR A 65 4.96 15.36 15.87
C THR A 65 5.33 16.21 14.66
N ARG A 66 6.62 16.19 14.24
CA ARG A 66 7.06 16.93 13.05
C ARG A 66 6.37 16.43 11.77
N ALA A 67 6.19 15.11 11.65
CA ALA A 67 5.49 14.49 10.54
C ALA A 67 4.03 14.96 10.48
N LEU A 68 3.30 14.89 11.59
CA LEU A 68 1.89 15.33 11.65
C LEU A 68 1.71 16.83 11.36
N VAL A 69 2.55 17.70 11.93
CA VAL A 69 2.45 19.15 11.70
C VAL A 69 2.73 19.54 10.24
N LYS A 70 3.47 18.70 9.50
CA LYS A 70 3.77 18.92 8.07
C LYS A 70 2.81 18.18 7.13
N LEU A 71 1.94 17.34 7.65
CA LEU A 71 0.97 16.59 6.86
C LEU A 71 -0.07 17.52 6.28
N ASN A 72 -0.30 17.43 4.96
CA ASN A 72 -1.29 18.19 4.22
C ASN A 72 -1.15 19.71 4.38
N GLN A 73 0.07 20.21 4.58
CA GLN A 73 0.36 21.65 4.61
C GLN A 73 0.96 22.12 3.29
N PHE A 74 0.79 23.40 2.94
CA PHE A 74 1.31 23.97 1.68
C PHE A 74 2.83 23.78 1.47
N ASP A 75 3.61 23.83 2.56
CA ASP A 75 5.07 23.61 2.56
C ASP A 75 5.45 22.26 3.21
N GLY A 76 4.52 21.32 3.12
CA GLY A 76 4.54 20.00 3.74
C GLY A 76 4.54 18.87 2.71
N TYR A 77 3.80 17.81 3.00
CA TYR A 77 3.61 16.66 2.11
C TYR A 77 2.21 16.07 2.29
N ASP A 78 1.72 15.42 1.25
CA ASP A 78 0.37 14.86 1.24
C ASP A 78 0.30 13.53 1.99
N CYS A 79 -0.84 13.30 2.63
CA CYS A 79 -1.15 12.07 3.35
C CYS A 79 -1.21 10.86 2.41
N THR A 80 -0.45 9.82 2.76
CA THR A 80 -0.33 8.58 1.98
C THR A 80 -1.42 7.54 2.32
N SER A 81 -2.33 7.85 3.24
CA SER A 81 -3.37 6.91 3.71
C SER A 81 -4.63 6.92 2.84
N CYS A 82 -5.38 8.02 2.88
CA CYS A 82 -6.68 8.18 2.24
C CYS A 82 -6.74 9.59 1.62
N ALA A 83 -7.67 9.79 0.69
CA ALA A 83 -7.93 11.11 0.11
C ALA A 83 -8.49 12.06 1.19
N TRP A 84 -7.62 12.91 1.75
CA TRP A 84 -8.02 14.06 2.54
C TRP A 84 -8.17 15.27 1.60
N PRO A 85 -9.29 15.99 1.62
CA PRO A 85 -9.47 17.15 0.77
C PRO A 85 -8.78 18.36 1.41
N ASP A 86 -7.60 18.71 0.90
CA ASP A 86 -6.85 19.86 1.38
C ASP A 86 -7.48 21.18 0.88
N PRO A 87 -7.83 22.14 1.76
CA PRO A 87 -8.30 23.44 1.33
C PRO A 87 -7.20 24.26 0.63
N ASP A 88 -7.58 24.98 -0.43
CA ASP A 88 -6.66 25.82 -1.23
C ASP A 88 -6.35 27.18 -0.58
N GLU A 89 -7.22 27.67 0.31
CA GLU A 89 -7.06 29.00 0.94
C GLU A 89 -6.51 28.92 2.36
N HIS A 90 -7.21 28.23 3.26
CA HIS A 90 -6.86 28.11 4.66
C HIS A 90 -6.80 26.66 5.09
N ARG A 91 -5.59 26.23 5.47
CA ARG A 91 -5.36 24.90 6.06
C ARG A 91 -5.21 25.03 7.57
N SER A 92 -5.96 24.21 8.30
CA SER A 92 -5.82 24.06 9.74
C SER A 92 -4.48 23.40 10.07
N VAL A 93 -4.08 23.47 11.34
CA VAL A 93 -2.85 22.80 11.81
C VAL A 93 -2.99 21.26 11.76
N ALA A 94 -4.23 20.75 11.72
CA ALA A 94 -4.54 19.33 11.71
C ALA A 94 -5.41 18.98 10.49
N GLU A 95 -4.80 19.04 9.31
CA GLU A 95 -5.42 18.62 8.04
C GLU A 95 -5.32 17.10 7.84
N PHE A 96 -5.84 16.29 8.77
CA PHE A 96 -5.81 14.83 8.63
C PHE A 96 -6.83 14.13 9.53
N CYS A 97 -7.22 12.91 9.13
CA CYS A 97 -7.95 11.99 9.99
C CYS A 97 -7.01 11.14 10.84
N GLU A 98 -7.57 10.43 11.83
CA GLU A 98 -6.83 9.46 12.65
C GLU A 98 -6.10 8.42 11.80
N SER A 99 -6.73 7.86 10.76
CA SER A 99 -6.08 6.90 9.86
C SER A 99 -4.87 7.50 9.13
N GLY A 100 -4.99 8.75 8.69
CA GLY A 100 -3.89 9.49 8.08
C GLY A 100 -2.73 9.71 9.05
N ALA A 101 -3.05 10.03 10.30
CA ALA A 101 -2.04 10.18 11.34
C ALA A 101 -1.35 8.86 11.70
N LYS A 102 -2.08 7.73 11.76
CA LYS A 102 -1.51 6.40 12.00
C LYS A 102 -0.63 5.93 10.86
N ALA A 103 -1.06 6.11 9.61
CA ALA A 103 -0.23 5.79 8.44
C ALA A 103 1.06 6.63 8.44
N THR A 104 0.94 7.93 8.71
CA THR A 104 2.08 8.84 8.82
C THR A 104 3.03 8.43 9.95
N ALA A 105 2.51 7.96 11.07
CA ALA A 105 3.33 7.44 12.16
C ALA A 105 4.14 6.21 11.71
N SER A 106 3.49 5.26 11.03
CA SER A 106 4.16 4.08 10.49
C SER A 106 5.24 4.44 9.46
N ASP A 107 4.97 5.42 8.58
CA ASP A 107 5.96 5.93 7.61
C ASP A 107 7.11 6.69 8.32
N ALA A 108 6.82 7.30 9.47
CA ALA A 108 7.75 8.09 10.26
C ALA A 108 8.49 7.30 11.36
N ASP A 109 8.38 5.98 11.40
CA ASP A 109 9.13 5.08 12.27
C ASP A 109 10.63 4.98 11.87
N ASP A 110 11.56 4.76 12.81
CA ASP A 110 12.99 4.46 12.54
C ASP A 110 13.37 2.98 12.56
N ARG A 111 12.50 2.10 13.05
CA ARG A 111 12.85 0.67 13.12
C ARG A 111 13.24 0.18 11.73
N SER A 112 14.32 -0.59 11.70
CA SER A 112 14.89 -1.15 10.48
C SER A 112 14.77 -2.66 10.49
N CYS A 113 14.31 -3.21 9.37
CA CYS A 113 14.28 -4.64 9.11
C CYS A 113 15.42 -4.99 8.15
N GLY A 114 16.53 -5.48 8.69
CA GLY A 114 17.72 -5.88 7.94
C GLY A 114 17.75 -7.37 7.57
N PRO A 115 18.76 -7.80 6.78
CA PRO A 115 18.91 -9.19 6.36
C PRO A 115 18.97 -10.19 7.52
N GLU A 116 19.42 -9.76 8.70
CA GLU A 116 19.47 -10.58 9.92
C GLU A 116 18.10 -11.08 10.37
N VAL A 117 17.03 -10.30 10.16
CA VAL A 117 15.65 -10.71 10.46
C VAL A 117 15.25 -11.85 9.52
N PHE A 118 15.54 -11.68 8.23
CA PHE A 118 15.22 -12.66 7.19
C PHE A 118 16.09 -13.92 7.21
N ALA A 119 17.26 -13.86 7.85
CA ALA A 119 18.08 -15.02 8.14
C ALA A 119 17.56 -15.83 9.34
N GLN A 120 16.84 -15.18 10.28
CA GLN A 120 16.27 -15.81 11.46
C GLN A 120 14.87 -16.39 11.22
N HIS A 121 14.10 -15.78 10.32
CA HIS A 121 12.73 -16.17 10.03
C HIS A 121 12.59 -16.74 8.62
N SER A 122 12.13 -17.98 8.55
CA SER A 122 11.71 -18.60 7.29
C SER A 122 10.48 -17.92 6.72
N LEU A 123 10.24 -18.11 5.42
CA LEU A 123 9.03 -17.63 4.74
C LEU A 123 7.75 -18.18 5.36
N VAL A 124 7.80 -19.42 5.88
CA VAL A 124 6.66 -20.03 6.58
C VAL A 124 6.37 -19.25 7.86
N GLU A 125 7.38 -18.98 8.68
CA GLU A 125 7.22 -18.22 9.93
C GLU A 125 6.75 -16.79 9.66
N LEU A 126 7.36 -16.09 8.70
CA LEU A 126 6.93 -14.75 8.29
C LEU A 126 5.47 -14.73 7.84
N SER A 127 5.04 -15.73 7.05
CA SER A 127 3.65 -15.80 6.57
C SER A 127 2.60 -16.06 7.65
N GLN A 128 3.02 -16.45 8.86
CA GLN A 128 2.14 -16.67 10.02
C GLN A 128 2.12 -15.46 10.98
N MET A 129 2.90 -14.43 10.71
CA MET A 129 2.85 -13.18 11.46
C MET A 129 1.67 -12.33 11.00
N THR A 130 1.10 -11.53 11.90
CA THR A 130 0.05 -10.57 11.52
C THR A 130 0.65 -9.42 10.71
N ASP A 131 -0.15 -8.72 9.91
CA ASP A 131 0.30 -7.54 9.16
C ASP A 131 0.92 -6.48 10.07
N ARG A 132 0.38 -6.33 11.30
CA ARG A 132 0.93 -5.44 12.32
C ARG A 132 2.31 -5.88 12.77
N ASP A 133 2.49 -7.17 13.04
CA ASP A 133 3.79 -7.68 13.48
C ASP A 133 4.84 -7.54 12.37
N LEU A 134 4.47 -7.85 11.12
CA LEU A 134 5.32 -7.66 9.95
C LEU A 134 5.70 -6.18 9.74
N ASN A 135 4.73 -5.27 9.87
CA ASN A 135 5.00 -3.82 9.81
C ASN A 135 5.97 -3.39 10.91
N ASN A 136 5.80 -3.92 12.11
CA ASN A 136 6.60 -3.57 13.28
C ASN A 136 8.00 -4.22 13.30
N LEU A 137 8.32 -5.11 12.35
CA LEU A 137 9.71 -5.51 12.07
C LEU A 137 10.54 -4.32 11.55
N GLY A 138 9.88 -3.28 11.03
CA GLY A 138 10.51 -2.05 10.57
C GLY A 138 10.77 -2.00 9.07
N ARG A 139 11.39 -0.91 8.62
CA ARG A 139 11.61 -0.62 7.20
C ARG A 139 12.72 -1.50 6.61
N LEU A 140 12.45 -2.12 5.46
CA LEU A 140 13.46 -2.86 4.70
C LEU A 140 14.66 -1.97 4.36
N THR A 141 15.86 -2.45 4.66
CA THR A 141 17.11 -1.70 4.44
C THR A 141 17.93 -2.21 3.26
N HIS A 142 17.69 -3.44 2.81
CA HIS A 142 18.48 -4.10 1.77
C HIS A 142 17.56 -4.78 0.75
N PRO A 143 18.00 -4.92 -0.51
CA PRO A 143 17.30 -5.78 -1.45
C PRO A 143 17.47 -7.24 -1.02
N LEU A 144 16.40 -8.01 -1.20
CA LEU A 144 16.33 -9.41 -0.82
C LEU A 144 15.82 -10.24 -1.99
N VAL A 145 16.26 -11.49 -2.07
CA VAL A 145 15.84 -12.45 -3.09
C VAL A 145 15.47 -13.77 -2.44
N LYS A 146 14.41 -14.40 -2.91
CA LYS A 146 14.15 -15.82 -2.64
C LYS A 146 14.65 -16.64 -3.82
N ARG A 147 15.69 -17.46 -3.60
CA ARG A 147 16.19 -18.39 -4.62
C ARG A 147 15.30 -19.64 -4.75
N PRO A 148 15.31 -20.32 -5.92
CA PRO A 148 14.57 -21.58 -6.09
C PRO A 148 14.90 -22.60 -5.00
N GLY A 149 13.87 -23.23 -4.42
CA GLY A 149 14.02 -24.18 -3.30
C GLY A 149 14.39 -23.55 -1.95
N GLY A 150 14.67 -22.24 -1.89
CA GLY A 150 14.99 -21.53 -0.67
C GLY A 150 13.79 -21.38 0.27
N THR A 151 14.06 -21.46 1.58
CA THR A 151 13.08 -21.29 2.66
C THR A 151 13.14 -19.92 3.32
N HIS A 152 14.17 -19.12 3.01
CA HIS A 152 14.43 -17.80 3.57
C HIS A 152 14.69 -16.81 2.43
N TYR A 153 14.53 -15.53 2.72
CA TYR A 153 15.06 -14.46 1.88
C TYR A 153 16.56 -14.30 2.11
N GLU A 154 17.31 -14.05 1.04
CA GLU A 154 18.75 -13.83 1.08
C GLU A 154 19.08 -12.43 0.56
N PRO A 155 20.08 -11.72 1.12
CA PRO A 155 20.52 -10.43 0.58
C PRO A 155 21.05 -10.57 -0.84
N ILE A 156 20.80 -9.54 -1.65
CA ILE A 156 21.28 -9.43 -3.03
C ILE A 156 21.69 -7.98 -3.31
N GLU A 157 22.77 -7.78 -4.07
CA GLU A 157 23.24 -6.45 -4.43
C GLU A 157 22.34 -5.80 -5.49
N TRP A 158 22.19 -4.47 -5.45
CA TRP A 158 21.37 -3.72 -6.41
C TRP A 158 21.73 -4.03 -7.88
N ARG A 159 23.02 -4.18 -8.18
CA ARG A 159 23.46 -4.53 -9.54
C ARG A 159 22.91 -5.89 -9.99
N GLU A 160 22.89 -6.87 -9.09
CA GLU A 160 22.36 -8.20 -9.36
C GLU A 160 20.83 -8.20 -9.45
N VAL A 161 20.15 -7.36 -8.66
CA VAL A 161 18.69 -7.15 -8.78
C VAL A 161 18.33 -6.66 -10.19
N PHE A 162 18.99 -5.61 -10.68
CA PHE A 162 18.72 -5.10 -12.03
C PHE A 162 19.04 -6.12 -13.11
N ALA A 163 20.13 -6.88 -12.97
CA ALA A 163 20.47 -7.95 -13.91
C ALA A 163 19.42 -9.07 -13.92
N LEU A 164 18.91 -9.45 -12.74
CA LEU A 164 17.87 -10.48 -12.59
C LEU A 164 16.55 -10.03 -13.22
N ILE A 165 16.11 -8.80 -12.96
CA ILE A 165 14.88 -8.23 -13.54
C ILE A 165 15.03 -8.14 -15.06
N ALA A 166 16.13 -7.57 -15.56
CA ALA A 166 16.37 -7.43 -16.99
C ALA A 166 16.46 -8.80 -17.69
N GLY A 167 17.14 -9.78 -17.08
CA GLY A 167 17.24 -11.13 -17.61
C GLY A 167 15.87 -11.81 -17.71
N THR A 168 15.04 -11.67 -16.68
CA THR A 168 13.67 -12.20 -16.66
C THR A 168 12.81 -11.56 -17.75
N LEU A 169 12.77 -10.23 -17.83
CA LEU A 169 11.96 -9.49 -18.80
C LEU A 169 12.42 -9.75 -20.25
N ASN A 170 13.72 -9.78 -20.52
CA ASN A 170 14.24 -10.05 -21.87
C ASN A 170 14.09 -11.52 -22.27
N GLY A 171 13.84 -12.41 -21.32
CA GLY A 171 13.61 -13.84 -21.57
C GLY A 171 12.16 -14.20 -21.91
N LEU A 172 11.21 -13.27 -21.74
CA LEU A 172 9.81 -13.51 -22.08
C LEU A 172 9.61 -13.65 -23.59
N ALA A 173 8.64 -14.46 -24.01
CA ALA A 173 8.35 -14.69 -25.42
C ALA A 173 7.59 -13.50 -26.05
N SER A 174 6.86 -12.74 -25.22
CA SER A 174 6.14 -11.54 -25.58
C SER A 174 6.17 -10.55 -24.40
N PRO A 175 6.24 -9.23 -24.64
CA PRO A 175 6.12 -8.24 -23.57
C PRO A 175 4.78 -8.31 -22.83
N ASP A 176 3.73 -8.84 -23.46
CA ASP A 176 2.40 -9.01 -22.85
C ASP A 176 2.33 -10.18 -21.84
N GLU A 177 3.41 -10.93 -21.66
CA GLU A 177 3.55 -11.89 -20.54
C GLU A 177 3.93 -11.19 -19.23
N ALA A 178 4.23 -9.89 -19.26
CA ALA A 178 4.53 -9.08 -18.09
C ALA A 178 3.32 -8.21 -17.67
N VAL A 179 3.23 -7.93 -16.36
CA VAL A 179 2.26 -7.00 -15.77
C VAL A 179 3.00 -6.03 -14.86
N PHE A 180 2.73 -4.74 -15.01
CA PHE A 180 3.39 -3.66 -14.28
C PHE A 180 2.37 -2.95 -13.36
N TYR A 181 2.19 -3.48 -12.16
CA TYR A 181 1.23 -2.93 -11.20
C TYR A 181 1.75 -1.66 -10.51
N THR A 182 0.92 -0.61 -10.44
CA THR A 182 1.26 0.65 -9.75
C THR A 182 0.38 0.90 -8.52
N SER A 183 0.99 1.36 -7.43
CA SER A 183 0.25 1.78 -6.23
C SER A 183 -0.14 3.26 -6.32
N GLY A 184 -1.36 3.60 -5.89
CA GLY A 184 -1.82 4.98 -5.76
C GLY A 184 -1.11 5.79 -4.67
N LYS A 185 -0.25 5.15 -3.87
CA LYS A 185 0.66 5.84 -2.94
C LYS A 185 1.91 6.40 -3.64
N VAL A 186 2.20 5.96 -4.86
CA VAL A 186 3.35 6.46 -5.62
C VAL A 186 3.02 7.85 -6.17
N PRO A 187 3.93 8.84 -6.06
CA PRO A 187 3.72 10.16 -6.64
C PRO A 187 3.54 10.11 -8.17
N ASN A 188 2.99 11.17 -8.75
CA ASN A 188 2.70 11.22 -10.18
C ASN A 188 3.95 11.07 -11.06
N GLU A 189 5.10 11.61 -10.65
CA GLU A 189 6.32 11.61 -11.45
C GLU A 189 6.94 10.21 -11.56
N PRO A 190 7.16 9.44 -10.47
CA PRO A 190 7.60 8.06 -10.59
C PRO A 190 6.57 7.17 -11.29
N ALA A 191 5.27 7.38 -11.07
CA ALA A 191 4.22 6.64 -11.79
C ALA A 191 4.27 6.93 -13.30
N PHE A 192 4.50 8.18 -13.70
CA PHE A 192 4.69 8.56 -15.09
C PHE A 192 5.92 7.90 -15.71
N LEU A 193 7.05 7.87 -15.00
CA LEU A 193 8.26 7.18 -15.48
C LEU A 193 8.05 5.66 -15.58
N PHE A 194 7.35 5.06 -14.62
CA PHE A 194 7.09 3.62 -14.59
C PHE A 194 6.20 3.17 -15.75
N GLN A 195 5.14 3.93 -16.08
CA GLN A 195 4.32 3.61 -17.26
C GLN A 195 5.09 3.80 -18.58
N LEU A 196 5.98 4.80 -18.67
CA LEU A 196 6.82 4.99 -19.86
C LEU A 196 7.74 3.78 -20.06
N PHE A 197 8.34 3.31 -18.97
CA PHE A 197 9.18 2.11 -18.99
C PHE A 197 8.40 0.88 -19.49
N ALA A 198 7.21 0.59 -18.95
CA ALA A 198 6.40 -0.54 -19.38
C ALA A 198 5.96 -0.43 -20.86
N ARG A 199 5.58 0.77 -21.32
CA ARG A 199 5.20 1.00 -22.72
C ARG A 199 6.39 0.91 -23.67
N GLN A 200 7.58 1.35 -23.23
CA GLN A 200 8.81 1.17 -23.99
C GLN A 200 9.27 -0.30 -24.02
N TYR A 201 9.02 -1.06 -22.95
CA TYR A 201 9.22 -2.50 -22.92
C TYR A 201 8.30 -3.22 -23.93
N GLY A 202 7.11 -2.66 -24.19
CA GLY A 202 6.27 -3.04 -25.33
C GLY A 202 4.87 -3.53 -24.95
N THR A 203 4.41 -3.30 -23.72
CA THR A 203 3.07 -3.71 -23.27
C THR A 203 2.27 -2.54 -22.68
N ASN A 204 0.95 -2.69 -22.63
CA ASN A 204 0.03 -1.80 -21.90
C ASN A 204 -0.58 -2.48 -20.66
N ASN A 205 -0.04 -3.62 -20.22
CA ASN A 205 -0.49 -4.32 -19.01
C ASN A 205 -0.10 -3.56 -17.73
N LEU A 206 -0.86 -2.50 -17.44
CA LEU A 206 -0.59 -1.51 -16.39
C LEU A 206 -1.80 -1.38 -15.45
N PRO A 207 -2.18 -2.43 -14.71
CA PRO A 207 -3.20 -2.30 -13.67
C PRO A 207 -2.68 -1.45 -12.52
N ASP A 208 -3.58 -0.79 -11.80
CA ASP A 208 -3.27 -0.06 -10.58
C ASP A 208 -4.32 -0.32 -9.48
N CYS A 209 -4.08 0.20 -8.28
CA CYS A 209 -5.02 0.00 -7.16
C CYS A 209 -6.42 0.58 -7.41
N SER A 210 -6.54 1.59 -8.27
CA SER A 210 -7.82 2.23 -8.62
C SER A 210 -8.71 1.32 -9.48
N ASN A 211 -8.15 0.33 -10.18
CA ASN A 211 -8.96 -0.68 -10.89
C ASN A 211 -9.92 -1.39 -9.91
N MET A 212 -9.46 -1.72 -8.70
CA MET A 212 -10.31 -2.38 -7.71
C MET A 212 -11.24 -1.40 -6.97
N CYS A 213 -10.80 -0.16 -6.72
CA CYS A 213 -11.50 0.77 -5.82
C CYS A 213 -12.36 1.83 -6.53
N HIS A 214 -12.02 2.22 -7.77
CA HIS A 214 -12.58 3.40 -8.44
C HIS A 214 -13.05 3.15 -9.88
N GLU A 215 -12.73 2.01 -10.50
CA GLU A 215 -13.11 1.73 -11.89
C GLU A 215 -14.63 1.67 -12.09
N SER A 216 -15.36 1.06 -11.15
CA SER A 216 -16.82 0.97 -11.18
C SER A 216 -17.49 2.35 -11.15
N SER A 217 -17.01 3.24 -10.27
CA SER A 217 -17.49 4.63 -10.19
C SER A 217 -17.12 5.41 -11.44
N SER A 218 -15.89 5.25 -11.95
CA SER A 218 -15.41 5.96 -13.14
C SER A 218 -16.23 5.59 -14.38
N SER A 219 -16.54 4.29 -14.55
CA SER A 219 -17.38 3.80 -15.65
C SER A 219 -18.81 4.35 -15.56
N ALA A 220 -19.44 4.29 -14.38
CA ALA A 220 -20.81 4.76 -14.22
C ALA A 220 -20.95 6.28 -14.39
N LEU A 221 -20.00 7.06 -13.87
CA LEU A 221 -20.03 8.52 -13.98
C LEU A 221 -19.71 9.01 -15.40
N ALA A 222 -18.84 8.32 -16.13
CA ALA A 222 -18.58 8.64 -17.54
C ALA A 222 -19.85 8.52 -18.39
N GLU A 223 -20.62 7.44 -18.23
CA GLU A 223 -21.87 7.23 -18.98
C GLU A 223 -22.98 8.24 -18.61
N THR A 224 -23.04 8.66 -17.34
CA THR A 224 -24.14 9.50 -16.83
C THR A 224 -23.85 10.99 -16.90
N LEU A 225 -22.61 11.40 -16.65
CA LEU A 225 -22.19 12.80 -16.53
C LEU A 225 -21.16 13.23 -17.59
N GLY A 226 -20.62 12.29 -18.38
CA GLY A 226 -19.55 12.54 -19.34
C GLY A 226 -18.16 12.68 -18.70
N LEU A 227 -18.04 12.45 -17.39
CA LEU A 227 -16.79 12.59 -16.63
C LEU A 227 -16.66 11.42 -15.64
N GLY A 228 -15.55 10.67 -15.69
CA GLY A 228 -15.29 9.55 -14.77
C GLY A 228 -14.66 9.95 -13.42
N LYS A 229 -14.86 11.19 -12.96
CA LYS A 229 -14.22 11.74 -11.76
C LYS A 229 -15.21 12.56 -10.91
N ALA A 230 -14.77 13.06 -9.76
CA ALA A 230 -15.55 13.97 -8.94
C ALA A 230 -15.91 15.25 -9.74
N SER A 231 -17.16 15.70 -9.60
CA SER A 231 -17.71 16.90 -10.27
C SER A 231 -17.87 18.11 -9.36
N ILE A 232 -17.55 17.95 -8.07
CA ILE A 232 -17.63 19.00 -7.05
C ILE A 232 -16.27 19.17 -6.39
N THR A 233 -16.07 20.36 -5.82
CA THR A 233 -14.94 20.76 -5.01
C THR A 233 -15.35 20.85 -3.55
N LEU A 234 -14.36 20.99 -2.68
CA LEU A 234 -14.61 21.16 -1.25
C LEU A 234 -15.44 22.44 -0.97
N ASN A 235 -15.26 23.50 -1.76
CA ASN A 235 -16.01 24.76 -1.68
C ASN A 235 -17.50 24.64 -2.08
N ASP A 236 -17.94 23.52 -2.66
CA ASP A 236 -19.36 23.30 -2.94
C ASP A 236 -20.13 22.83 -1.69
N LEU A 237 -19.43 22.48 -0.61
CA LEU A 237 -20.01 21.98 0.65
C LEU A 237 -20.11 23.05 1.74
N TYR A 238 -19.32 24.13 1.67
CA TYR A 238 -19.30 25.21 2.65
C TYR A 238 -19.14 26.59 2.01
#